data_AF-A0A0C2EIA2-F1
#
_entry.id   AF-A0A0C2EIA2-F1
#
_cell.length_a   1.000
_cell.length_b   1.000
_cell.length_c   1.000
_cell.angle_alpha   90.00
_cell.angle_beta   90.00
_cell.angle_gamma   90.00
#
_symmetry.space_group_name_H-M   'P 1'
#
loop_
_entity.id
_entity.type
_entity.pdbx_description
1 polymer ?
#
loop_
_entity_poly.entity_id
_entity_poly.type
_entity_poly.pdbx_seq_one_letter_code
_entity_poly.pdbx_strand_id
1 'polypeptide(L)'
;MAVELDFLTTDPEEMELANRYWAMNEYGEFLMPLKDLVPFKEIKQPAQLTKFVRTLCLAYDLNDICKCGKPHRANGRSNVSRSQRQSHHPCEACLQRQLLEKQEREAAERAELEAKLAPHIEWMKSRTLVYRELADDSVLVLRALHASVGSRLWKGRFTHEDCSDLSPYASGGFVNRLYREGVLGDDPEAAWQGTYYQSEGEVRIRLEYAKLFLPPDFEFGSGEEAFSLLIDREFTDSEALSTLWLDYACDDVTRYLMDQCELHNQLVEPVAFVKIQDTIRHGLRTYSVSQLWFIVWKVVRDAAALSRRSYYSQERATATIATKIRKQLELADQTGELRDTWSRPQPHIVGTLGMVFNELFGIDERSSGESVLYMFAQMGRQQEGNSDIHELAAAFMRDTMDKDTPLQALEAFAELIRSGLTTEGALVEAVQRNPELFAN
;
A
#
# COMPACT_ATOMS: atom_id res chain seq x y z
N MET A 1 -42.72 43.29 23.50
CA MET A 1 -42.40 41.92 23.96
C MET A 1 -41.51 41.27 22.92
N ALA A 2 -40.28 40.95 23.27
CA ALA A 2 -39.31 40.30 22.39
C ALA A 2 -39.20 38.78 22.63
N VAL A 3 -39.87 38.24 23.65
CA VAL A 3 -39.78 36.84 24.03
C VAL A 3 -41.19 36.25 24.19
N GLU A 4 -41.44 35.12 23.54
CA GLU A 4 -42.66 34.30 23.67
C GLU A 4 -42.38 33.11 24.61
N LEU A 5 -43.32 32.77 25.49
CA LEU A 5 -43.15 31.73 26.51
C LEU A 5 -44.18 30.60 26.34
N ASP A 6 -43.69 29.37 26.23
CA ASP A 6 -44.49 28.15 26.37
C ASP A 6 -44.29 27.60 27.78
N PHE A 7 -45.32 27.59 28.61
CA PHE A 7 -45.24 27.09 29.98
C PHE A 7 -45.32 25.56 30.04
N LEU A 8 -44.42 24.97 30.84
CA LEU A 8 -44.37 23.53 31.16
C LEU A 8 -44.92 23.23 32.56
N THR A 9 -45.29 24.28 33.31
CA THR A 9 -45.92 24.21 34.64
C THR A 9 -47.34 24.75 34.58
N THR A 10 -48.20 24.31 35.50
CA THR A 10 -49.56 24.83 35.69
C THR A 10 -49.70 25.63 37.00
N ASP A 11 -48.64 25.76 37.80
CA ASP A 11 -48.62 26.58 39.01
C ASP A 11 -48.62 28.08 38.65
N PRO A 12 -49.66 28.84 39.03
CA PRO A 12 -49.76 30.27 38.73
C PRO A 12 -48.59 31.11 39.27
N GLU A 13 -48.03 30.75 40.44
CA GLU A 13 -46.91 31.50 41.02
C GLU A 13 -45.62 31.30 40.21
N GLU A 14 -45.43 30.10 39.66
CA GLU A 14 -44.29 29.75 38.81
C GLU A 14 -44.40 30.37 37.42
N MET A 15 -45.61 30.42 36.85
CA MET A 15 -45.88 31.13 35.61
C MET A 15 -45.59 32.62 35.74
N GLU A 16 -46.02 33.24 36.86
CA GLU A 16 -45.76 34.66 37.14
C GLU A 16 -44.26 34.94 37.32
N LEU A 17 -43.53 34.06 38.02
CA LEU A 17 -42.08 34.17 38.14
C LEU A 17 -41.40 34.13 36.77
N ALA A 18 -41.79 33.20 35.90
CA ALA A 18 -41.24 33.08 34.55
C ALA A 18 -41.58 34.30 33.66
N ASN A 19 -42.81 34.83 33.75
CA ASN A 19 -43.18 36.09 33.09
C ASN A 19 -42.30 37.26 33.54
N ARG A 20 -42.14 37.46 34.86
CA ARG A 20 -41.26 38.51 35.41
C ARG A 20 -39.79 38.29 35.07
N TYR A 21 -39.37 37.03 34.96
CA TYR A 21 -38.03 36.68 34.53
C TYR A 21 -37.77 37.04 33.05
N TRP A 22 -38.74 36.94 32.16
CA TRP A 22 -38.55 37.29 30.74
C TRP A 22 -39.08 38.67 30.35
N ALA A 23 -39.71 39.40 31.28
CA ALA A 23 -40.29 40.71 31.01
C ALA A 23 -39.25 41.73 30.55
N MET A 24 -39.56 42.40 29.43
CA MET A 24 -38.70 43.40 28.79
C MET A 24 -39.48 44.68 28.44
N ASN A 25 -38.77 45.81 28.38
CA ASN A 25 -39.28 47.06 27.85
C ASN A 25 -39.29 47.08 26.30
N GLU A 26 -39.76 48.19 25.71
CA GLU A 26 -39.80 48.41 24.26
C GLU A 26 -38.42 48.45 23.58
N TYR A 27 -37.35 48.67 24.35
CA TYR A 27 -35.96 48.70 23.89
C TYR A 27 -35.24 47.35 24.05
N GLY A 28 -35.94 46.30 24.49
CA GLY A 28 -35.36 44.96 24.67
C GLY A 28 -34.51 44.80 25.94
N GLU A 29 -34.69 45.67 26.94
CA GLU A 29 -34.03 45.58 28.24
C GLU A 29 -34.94 44.91 29.27
N PHE A 30 -34.38 44.02 30.10
CA PHE A 30 -35.13 43.32 31.14
C PHE A 30 -35.62 44.28 32.23
N LEU A 31 -36.91 44.20 32.57
CA LEU A 31 -37.53 45.12 33.53
C LEU A 31 -37.01 44.95 34.97
N MET A 32 -36.57 43.75 35.33
CA MET A 32 -36.08 43.44 36.68
C MET A 32 -34.70 42.77 36.63
N PRO A 33 -33.72 43.22 37.45
CA PRO A 33 -32.46 42.49 37.59
C PRO A 33 -32.66 41.19 38.38
N LEU A 34 -31.83 40.18 38.12
CA LEU A 34 -32.03 38.82 38.69
C LEU A 34 -32.03 38.78 40.22
N LYS A 35 -31.33 39.70 40.88
CA LYS A 35 -31.29 39.83 42.34
C LYS A 35 -32.63 40.22 42.97
N ASP A 36 -33.51 40.86 42.20
CA ASP A 36 -34.82 41.35 42.67
C ASP A 36 -35.94 40.30 42.43
N LEU A 37 -35.59 39.18 41.80
CA LEU A 37 -36.46 38.02 41.57
C LEU A 37 -36.19 36.88 42.56
N VAL A 38 -35.22 37.05 43.46
CA VAL A 38 -34.92 36.15 44.57
C VAL A 38 -35.10 36.90 45.90
N PRO A 39 -35.48 36.22 47.00
CA PRO A 39 -35.77 34.79 47.08
C PRO A 39 -37.14 34.42 46.49
N PHE A 40 -37.23 33.23 45.89
CA PHE A 40 -38.50 32.62 45.49
C PHE A 40 -38.52 31.18 45.97
N LYS A 41 -39.49 30.83 46.83
CA LYS A 41 -39.51 29.54 47.56
C LYS A 41 -38.14 29.27 48.20
N GLU A 42 -37.47 28.19 47.84
CA GLU A 42 -36.14 27.80 48.37
C GLU A 42 -34.94 28.41 47.61
N ILE A 43 -35.19 29.10 46.50
CA ILE A 43 -34.15 29.63 45.62
C ILE A 43 -33.64 30.96 46.15
N LYS A 44 -32.35 31.02 46.50
CA LYS A 44 -31.70 32.20 47.07
C LYS A 44 -30.68 32.86 46.15
N GLN A 45 -30.24 32.17 45.10
CA GLN A 45 -29.19 32.65 44.20
C GLN A 45 -29.67 32.86 42.76
N PRO A 46 -29.25 33.93 42.07
CA PRO A 46 -29.59 34.20 40.66
C PRO A 46 -29.27 33.04 39.68
N ALA A 47 -28.15 32.34 39.87
CA ALA A 47 -27.78 31.21 39.01
C ALA A 47 -28.75 30.02 39.16
N GLN A 48 -29.23 29.77 40.38
CA GLN A 48 -30.24 28.76 40.68
C GLN A 48 -31.59 29.14 40.06
N LEU A 49 -31.95 30.44 40.10
CA LEU A 49 -33.15 30.96 39.47
C LEU A 49 -33.15 30.72 37.95
N THR A 50 -32.05 31.00 37.24
CA THR A 50 -31.98 30.72 35.79
C THR A 50 -32.15 29.23 35.47
N LYS A 51 -31.59 28.33 36.28
CA LYS A 51 -31.76 26.89 36.09
C LYS A 51 -33.21 26.45 36.37
N PHE A 52 -33.85 27.02 37.39
CA PHE A 52 -35.23 26.73 37.74
C PHE A 52 -36.21 27.25 36.68
N VAL A 53 -36.07 28.49 36.21
CA VAL A 53 -36.97 29.05 35.18
C VAL A 53 -36.93 28.22 33.88
N ARG A 54 -35.79 27.61 33.53
CA ARG A 54 -35.69 26.68 32.38
C ARG A 54 -36.54 25.41 32.51
N THR A 55 -36.89 25.00 33.73
CA THR A 55 -37.80 23.85 33.94
C THR A 55 -39.27 24.27 33.90
N LEU A 56 -39.56 25.57 34.06
CA LEU A 56 -40.92 26.10 34.08
C LEU A 56 -41.46 26.47 32.69
N CYS A 57 -40.60 26.91 31.77
CA CYS A 57 -41.02 27.36 30.44
C CYS A 57 -39.94 27.18 29.37
N LEU A 58 -40.37 27.07 28.11
CA LEU A 58 -39.56 27.31 26.93
C LEU A 58 -39.71 28.78 26.54
N ALA A 59 -38.59 29.47 26.31
CA ALA A 59 -38.59 30.87 25.88
C ALA A 59 -38.06 30.99 24.46
N TYR A 60 -38.76 31.73 23.59
CA TYR A 60 -38.39 31.97 22.21
C TYR A 60 -38.15 33.45 21.95
N ASP A 61 -36.97 33.80 21.45
CA ASP A 61 -36.58 35.16 21.10
C ASP A 61 -37.14 35.55 19.73
N LEU A 62 -38.16 36.40 19.72
CA LEU A 62 -38.81 36.95 18.54
C LEU A 62 -37.93 37.95 17.78
N ASN A 63 -36.85 38.44 18.40
CA ASN A 63 -35.87 39.30 17.75
C ASN A 63 -34.76 38.52 17.04
N ASP A 64 -34.57 37.22 17.32
CA ASP A 64 -33.56 36.40 16.65
C ASP A 64 -34.23 35.30 15.81
N ILE A 65 -34.49 35.63 14.55
CA ILE A 65 -35.28 34.79 13.66
C ILE A 65 -34.36 33.95 12.77
N CYS A 66 -34.58 32.64 12.74
CA CYS A 66 -33.91 31.73 11.82
C CYS A 66 -34.31 32.04 10.36
N LYS A 67 -33.50 31.63 9.37
CA LYS A 67 -33.86 31.74 7.94
C LYS A 67 -35.18 31.05 7.57
N CYS A 68 -35.67 30.11 8.38
CA CYS A 68 -36.98 29.46 8.20
C CYS A 68 -38.16 30.26 8.77
N GLY A 69 -37.92 31.44 9.34
CA GLY A 69 -38.96 32.30 9.93
C GLY A 69 -39.34 31.98 11.38
N LYS A 70 -38.74 30.95 12.00
CA LYS A 70 -39.00 30.59 13.40
C LYS A 70 -38.04 31.30 14.37
N PRO A 71 -38.52 31.73 15.56
CA PRO A 71 -37.66 32.32 16.59
C PRO A 71 -36.72 31.28 17.23
N HIS A 72 -35.57 31.73 17.71
CA HIS A 72 -34.61 30.88 18.42
C HIS A 72 -35.01 30.67 19.88
N ARG A 73 -34.73 29.47 20.42
CA ARG A 73 -34.95 29.19 21.84
C ARG A 73 -33.88 29.90 22.69
N ALA A 74 -34.33 30.78 23.57
CA ALA A 74 -33.48 31.46 24.52
C ALA A 74 -33.23 30.58 25.76
N ASN A 75 -32.02 30.05 25.88
CA ASN A 75 -31.61 29.32 27.08
C ASN A 75 -31.35 30.25 28.28
N GLY A 76 -31.30 31.56 28.09
CA GLY A 76 -31.11 32.51 29.18
C GLY A 76 -31.16 33.94 28.70
N ARG A 77 -31.19 34.88 29.65
CA ARG A 77 -31.28 36.32 29.35
C ARG A 77 -30.13 36.85 28.50
N SER A 78 -28.96 36.21 28.56
CA SER A 78 -27.78 36.53 27.74
C SER A 78 -27.93 36.19 26.25
N ASN A 79 -28.90 35.34 25.90
CA ASN A 79 -29.09 34.84 24.55
C ASN A 79 -30.12 35.64 23.75
N VAL A 80 -30.81 36.60 24.40
CA VAL A 80 -31.87 37.39 23.78
C VAL A 80 -31.28 38.62 23.09
N SER A 81 -31.69 38.83 21.85
CA SER A 81 -31.27 39.95 21.01
C SER A 81 -32.09 41.20 21.32
N ARG A 82 -31.42 42.34 21.43
CA ARG A 82 -32.08 43.64 21.69
C ARG A 82 -32.85 44.18 20.47
N SER A 83 -32.41 43.81 19.27
CA SER A 83 -32.98 44.26 18.01
C SER A 83 -33.27 43.07 17.09
N GLN A 84 -34.29 43.19 16.26
CA GLN A 84 -34.61 42.20 15.23
C GLN A 84 -33.41 41.97 14.31
N ARG A 85 -33.02 40.71 14.17
CA ARG A 85 -31.97 40.26 13.27
C ARG A 85 -32.32 38.91 12.68
N GLN A 86 -31.76 38.66 11.51
CA GLN A 86 -31.75 37.32 10.93
C GLN A 86 -30.51 36.59 11.46
N SER A 87 -30.73 35.42 12.09
CA SER A 87 -29.64 34.64 12.65
C SER A 87 -28.78 34.00 11.55
N HIS A 88 -27.46 33.96 11.77
CA HIS A 88 -26.54 33.19 10.92
C HIS A 88 -26.57 31.69 11.22
N HIS A 89 -27.12 31.29 12.38
CA HIS A 89 -27.21 29.91 12.81
C HIS A 89 -28.62 29.34 12.62
N PRO A 90 -28.75 28.08 12.18
CA PRO A 90 -30.05 27.42 12.08
C PRO A 90 -30.66 27.22 13.47
N CYS A 91 -31.98 27.40 13.60
CA CYS A 91 -32.70 26.96 14.80
C CYS A 91 -32.62 25.45 14.97
N GLU A 92 -32.94 24.95 16.16
CA GLU A 92 -32.87 23.52 16.50
C GLU A 92 -33.57 22.63 15.45
N ALA A 93 -34.77 23.01 15.00
CA ALA A 93 -35.49 22.28 13.97
C ALA A 93 -34.78 22.29 12.59
N CYS A 94 -34.15 23.40 12.22
CA CYS A 94 -33.38 23.49 10.97
C CYS A 94 -32.06 22.73 11.06
N LEU A 95 -31.40 22.74 12.22
CA LEU A 95 -30.18 21.97 12.45
C LEU A 95 -30.48 20.47 12.39
N GLN A 96 -31.54 20.01 13.04
CA GLN A 96 -31.97 18.61 12.97
C GLN A 96 -32.29 18.20 11.53
N ARG A 97 -32.99 19.05 10.76
CA ARG A 97 -33.24 18.79 9.34
C ARG A 97 -31.95 18.69 8.52
N GLN A 98 -31.01 19.61 8.71
CA GLN A 98 -29.72 19.56 8.01
C GLN A 98 -28.90 18.32 8.36
N LEU A 99 -28.96 17.87 9.62
CA LEU A 99 -28.32 16.64 10.05
C LEU A 99 -28.98 15.42 9.41
N LEU A 100 -30.31 15.37 9.35
CA LEU A 100 -31.06 14.30 8.68
C LEU A 100 -30.76 14.29 7.17
N GLU A 101 -30.85 15.42 6.48
CA GLU A 101 -30.52 15.55 5.05
C GLU A 101 -29.07 15.12 4.77
N LYS A 102 -28.13 15.48 5.65
CA LYS A 102 -26.73 15.05 5.54
C LYS A 102 -26.59 13.54 5.73
N GLN A 103 -27.28 12.96 6.73
CA GLN A 103 -27.26 11.51 6.99
C GLN A 103 -27.92 10.73 5.84
N GLU A 104 -29.04 11.21 5.31
CA GLU A 104 -29.72 10.62 4.15
C GLU A 104 -28.84 10.67 2.91
N ARG A 105 -28.16 11.80 2.67
CA ARG A 105 -27.21 11.92 1.56
C ARG A 105 -26.02 10.98 1.74
N GLU A 106 -25.39 10.94 2.92
CA GLU A 106 -24.28 10.03 3.21
C GLU A 106 -24.70 8.55 3.11
N ALA A 107 -25.93 8.22 3.52
CA ALA A 107 -26.50 6.88 3.38
C ALA A 107 -26.79 6.53 1.92
N ALA A 108 -27.31 7.47 1.13
CA ALA A 108 -27.56 7.28 -0.30
C ALA A 108 -26.24 7.10 -1.07
N GLU A 109 -25.23 7.93 -0.81
CA GLU A 109 -23.89 7.81 -1.40
C GLU A 109 -23.24 6.46 -1.05
N ARG A 110 -23.41 5.99 0.20
CA ARG A 110 -22.92 4.68 0.63
C ARG A 110 -23.66 3.53 -0.07
N ALA A 111 -24.99 3.59 -0.15
CA ALA A 111 -25.78 2.58 -0.83
C ALA A 111 -25.45 2.50 -2.32
N GLU A 112 -25.19 3.64 -2.98
CA GLU A 112 -24.71 3.68 -4.36
C GLU A 112 -23.34 3.00 -4.50
N LEU A 113 -22.40 3.29 -3.60
CA LEU A 113 -21.08 2.65 -3.60
C LEU A 113 -21.17 1.14 -3.37
N GLU A 114 -21.97 0.69 -2.40
CA GLU A 114 -22.22 -0.73 -2.12
C GLU A 114 -22.83 -1.45 -3.33
N ALA A 115 -23.82 -0.83 -3.99
CA ALA A 115 -24.42 -1.38 -5.20
C ALA A 115 -23.41 -1.55 -6.35
N LYS A 116 -22.45 -0.60 -6.48
CA LYS A 116 -21.37 -0.70 -7.49
C LYS A 116 -20.29 -1.71 -7.12
N LEU A 117 -20.04 -1.93 -5.83
CA LEU A 117 -19.08 -2.92 -5.34
C LEU A 117 -19.62 -4.35 -5.39
N ALA A 118 -20.93 -4.55 -5.31
CA ALA A 118 -21.53 -5.88 -5.25
C ALA A 118 -21.08 -6.83 -6.37
N PRO A 119 -21.00 -6.44 -7.67
CA PRO A 119 -20.49 -7.31 -8.71
C PRO A 119 -19.01 -7.68 -8.53
N HIS A 120 -18.20 -6.73 -8.05
CA HIS A 120 -16.77 -6.96 -7.76
C HIS A 120 -16.59 -7.91 -6.59
N ILE A 121 -17.39 -7.78 -5.53
CA ILE A 121 -17.39 -8.70 -4.38
C ILE A 121 -17.70 -10.13 -4.84
N GLU A 122 -18.72 -10.31 -5.67
CA GLU A 122 -19.10 -11.63 -6.18
C GLU A 122 -18.04 -12.23 -7.09
N TRP A 123 -17.43 -11.40 -7.96
CA TRP A 123 -16.31 -11.82 -8.77
C TRP A 123 -15.11 -12.24 -7.92
N MET A 124 -14.76 -11.48 -6.88
CA MET A 124 -13.64 -11.82 -5.98
C MET A 124 -13.89 -13.10 -5.18
N LYS A 125 -15.13 -13.41 -4.82
CA LYS A 125 -15.49 -14.65 -4.10
C LYS A 125 -15.34 -15.90 -4.97
N SER A 126 -15.60 -15.78 -6.28
CA SER A 126 -15.52 -16.90 -7.23
C SER A 126 -14.16 -17.01 -7.93
N ARG A 127 -13.30 -16.01 -7.77
CA ARG A 127 -11.98 -15.96 -8.39
C ARG A 127 -11.05 -17.05 -7.87
N THR A 128 -10.41 -17.73 -8.80
CA THR A 128 -9.34 -18.70 -8.57
C THR A 128 -8.11 -18.33 -9.40
N LEU A 129 -6.97 -18.94 -9.09
CA LEU A 129 -5.72 -18.81 -9.83
C LEU A 129 -5.17 -20.20 -10.18
N VAL A 130 -4.32 -20.30 -11.19
CA VAL A 130 -3.54 -21.51 -11.43
C VAL A 130 -2.13 -21.23 -10.93
N TYR A 131 -1.79 -21.70 -9.73
CA TYR A 131 -0.51 -21.39 -9.08
C TYR A 131 0.70 -21.84 -9.89
N ARG A 132 0.54 -22.91 -10.67
CA ARG A 132 1.57 -23.42 -11.61
C ARG A 132 1.83 -22.50 -12.80
N GLU A 133 0.96 -21.55 -13.10
CA GLU A 133 1.13 -20.62 -14.23
C GLU A 133 1.58 -19.23 -13.78
N LEU A 134 1.72 -19.00 -12.46
CA LEU A 134 2.22 -17.73 -11.94
C LEU A 134 3.67 -17.50 -12.37
N ALA A 135 3.99 -16.23 -12.64
CA ALA A 135 5.34 -15.80 -12.94
C ALA A 135 6.28 -16.05 -11.76
N ASP A 136 7.53 -16.39 -12.05
CA ASP A 136 8.50 -16.83 -11.05
C ASP A 136 8.81 -15.74 -10.01
N ASP A 137 8.87 -14.49 -10.42
CA ASP A 137 9.05 -13.36 -9.51
C ASP A 137 7.82 -13.14 -8.60
N SER A 138 6.61 -13.35 -9.11
CA SER A 138 5.38 -13.33 -8.33
C SER A 138 5.37 -14.44 -7.28
N VAL A 139 5.76 -15.66 -7.67
CA VAL A 139 5.90 -16.79 -6.76
C VAL A 139 6.88 -16.46 -5.64
N LEU A 140 8.04 -15.88 -5.98
CA LEU A 140 9.07 -15.56 -4.99
C LEU A 140 8.60 -14.48 -3.99
N VAL A 141 7.88 -13.46 -4.47
CA VAL A 141 7.25 -12.47 -3.58
C VAL A 141 6.15 -13.11 -2.72
N LEU A 142 5.36 -14.07 -3.24
CA LEU A 142 4.38 -14.80 -2.43
C LEU A 142 5.04 -15.64 -1.33
N ARG A 143 6.19 -16.29 -1.61
CA ARG A 143 6.97 -17.01 -0.58
C ARG A 143 7.44 -16.05 0.51
N ALA A 144 7.96 -14.89 0.12
CA ALA A 144 8.40 -13.86 1.06
C ALA A 144 7.23 -13.28 1.88
N LEU A 145 6.09 -13.03 1.24
CA LEU A 145 4.87 -12.60 1.92
C LEU A 145 4.38 -13.64 2.92
N HIS A 146 4.47 -14.93 2.60
CA HIS A 146 4.13 -15.98 3.56
C HIS A 146 5.02 -15.92 4.80
N ALA A 147 6.32 -15.64 4.67
CA ALA A 147 7.20 -15.44 5.83
C ALA A 147 6.78 -14.23 6.68
N SER A 148 6.23 -13.18 6.07
CA SER A 148 5.72 -11.98 6.77
C SER A 148 4.36 -12.19 7.46
N VAL A 149 3.37 -12.73 6.73
CA VAL A 149 1.97 -12.79 7.21
C VAL A 149 1.53 -14.18 7.68
N GLY A 150 2.35 -15.20 7.45
CA GLY A 150 2.07 -16.61 7.76
C GLY A 150 0.85 -17.14 7.01
N SER A 151 0.13 -18.07 7.66
CA SER A 151 -1.07 -18.70 7.09
C SER A 151 -2.21 -17.71 6.76
N ARG A 152 -2.13 -16.44 7.18
CA ARG A 152 -3.09 -15.39 6.78
C ARG A 152 -3.08 -15.15 5.27
N LEU A 153 -1.97 -15.46 4.58
CA LEU A 153 -1.85 -15.30 3.13
C LEU A 153 -2.95 -16.04 2.37
N TRP A 154 -3.23 -17.31 2.72
CA TRP A 154 -4.21 -18.16 2.03
C TRP A 154 -5.46 -18.50 2.85
N LYS A 155 -5.47 -18.28 4.18
CA LYS A 155 -6.67 -18.52 5.02
C LYS A 155 -7.40 -17.25 5.46
N GLY A 156 -6.85 -16.07 5.19
CA GLY A 156 -7.34 -14.84 5.79
C GLY A 156 -7.19 -13.63 4.88
N ARG A 157 -7.10 -12.47 5.55
CA ARG A 157 -6.86 -11.15 4.96
C ARG A 157 -5.68 -10.49 5.66
N PHE A 158 -4.94 -9.70 4.92
CA PHE A 158 -3.82 -8.89 5.41
C PHE A 158 -3.87 -7.48 4.82
N THR A 159 -3.11 -6.55 5.40
CA THR A 159 -2.93 -5.18 4.88
C THR A 159 -1.49 -4.95 4.47
N HIS A 160 -1.20 -3.82 3.83
CA HIS A 160 0.18 -3.41 3.55
C HIS A 160 1.04 -3.30 4.81
N GLU A 161 0.45 -2.89 5.94
CA GLU A 161 1.15 -2.80 7.22
C GLU A 161 1.64 -4.17 7.72
N ASP A 162 0.83 -5.22 7.53
CA ASP A 162 1.22 -6.60 7.83
C ASP A 162 2.43 -7.08 7.00
N CYS A 163 2.72 -6.41 5.88
CA CYS A 163 3.82 -6.74 4.96
C CYS A 163 5.00 -5.78 5.09
N SER A 164 5.05 -4.97 6.16
CA SER A 164 6.08 -3.92 6.32
C SER A 164 7.52 -4.46 6.33
N ASP A 165 7.71 -5.72 6.71
CA ASP A 165 9.00 -6.42 6.73
C ASP A 165 9.36 -7.13 5.41
N LEU A 166 8.56 -6.99 4.34
CA LEU A 166 8.83 -7.64 3.07
C LEU A 166 10.13 -7.16 2.41
N SER A 167 10.33 -5.85 2.38
CA SER A 167 11.58 -5.20 1.95
C SER A 167 12.01 -4.15 2.98
N PRO A 168 13.28 -3.70 2.94
CA PRO A 168 13.74 -2.70 3.91
C PRO A 168 13.12 -1.30 3.75
N TYR A 169 12.55 -0.97 2.59
CA TYR A 169 12.04 0.37 2.31
C TYR A 169 10.61 0.39 1.78
N ALA A 170 10.37 -0.06 0.54
CA ALA A 170 9.10 0.11 -0.16
C ALA A 170 8.33 -1.19 -0.33
N SER A 171 8.07 -1.90 0.77
CA SER A 171 7.31 -3.17 0.80
C SER A 171 5.99 -3.11 0.03
N GLY A 172 5.30 -1.98 0.08
CA GLY A 172 4.04 -1.77 -0.64
C GLY A 172 4.18 -1.83 -2.17
N GLY A 173 5.36 -1.58 -2.74
CA GLY A 173 5.61 -1.69 -4.17
C GLY A 173 5.42 -3.12 -4.69
N PHE A 174 5.96 -4.11 -3.97
CA PHE A 174 5.84 -5.53 -4.31
C PHE A 174 4.39 -6.03 -4.16
N VAL A 175 3.71 -5.63 -3.09
CA VAL A 175 2.29 -5.96 -2.86
C VAL A 175 1.39 -5.34 -3.93
N ASN A 176 1.60 -4.08 -4.26
CA ASN A 176 0.85 -3.38 -5.31
C ASN A 176 1.07 -4.01 -6.69
N ARG A 177 2.29 -4.51 -6.96
CA ARG A 177 2.60 -5.23 -8.20
C ARG A 177 1.77 -6.51 -8.30
N LEU A 178 1.80 -7.37 -7.27
CA LEU A 178 0.98 -8.59 -7.25
C LEU A 178 -0.52 -8.32 -7.39
N TYR A 179 -1.02 -7.23 -6.80
CA TYR A 179 -2.42 -6.83 -6.98
C TYR A 179 -2.72 -6.42 -8.44
N ARG A 180 -1.86 -5.61 -9.07
CA ARG A 180 -2.04 -5.17 -10.46
C ARG A 180 -1.94 -6.31 -11.46
N GLU A 181 -1.07 -7.29 -11.19
CA GLU A 181 -0.93 -8.52 -11.97
C GLU A 181 -2.08 -9.50 -11.73
N GLY A 182 -2.97 -9.20 -10.77
CA GLY A 182 -4.10 -10.05 -10.46
C GLY A 182 -3.74 -11.32 -9.67
N VAL A 183 -2.55 -11.36 -9.07
CA VAL A 183 -2.14 -12.43 -8.17
C VAL A 183 -2.81 -12.28 -6.80
N LEU A 184 -3.01 -11.04 -6.33
CA LEU A 184 -3.77 -10.76 -5.11
C LEU A 184 -5.17 -10.23 -5.45
N GLY A 185 -6.15 -10.62 -4.63
CA GLY A 185 -7.49 -10.05 -4.59
C GLY A 185 -7.66 -9.09 -3.42
N ASP A 186 -8.67 -8.22 -3.52
CA ASP A 186 -9.13 -7.36 -2.43
C ASP A 186 -10.50 -7.79 -1.92
N ASP A 187 -10.77 -7.53 -0.65
CA ASP A 187 -12.02 -7.86 0.03
C ASP A 187 -12.73 -6.58 0.51
N PRO A 188 -13.69 -6.06 -0.27
CA PRO A 188 -14.45 -4.88 0.11
C PRO A 188 -15.31 -5.06 1.35
N GLU A 189 -15.76 -6.28 1.66
CA GLU A 189 -16.62 -6.56 2.81
C GLU A 189 -15.82 -6.50 4.13
N ALA A 190 -14.53 -6.84 4.07
CA ALA A 190 -13.63 -6.79 5.23
C ALA A 190 -12.90 -5.44 5.40
N ALA A 191 -13.00 -4.53 4.44
CA ALA A 191 -12.24 -3.28 4.41
C ALA A 191 -12.79 -2.19 5.34
N TRP A 192 -11.93 -1.24 5.71
CA TRP A 192 -12.31 -0.08 6.51
C TRP A 192 -13.12 0.94 5.68
N GLN A 193 -13.94 1.74 6.36
CA GLN A 193 -14.65 2.84 5.72
C GLN A 193 -13.65 3.83 5.07
N GLY A 194 -13.90 4.17 3.81
CA GLY A 194 -13.04 5.06 3.04
C GLY A 194 -11.92 4.36 2.25
N THR A 195 -11.78 3.03 2.35
CA THR A 195 -10.89 2.25 1.47
C THR A 195 -11.36 2.35 0.01
N TYR A 196 -12.67 2.19 -0.21
CA TYR A 196 -13.31 2.36 -1.52
C TYR A 196 -14.03 3.70 -1.55
N TYR A 197 -13.93 4.39 -2.68
CA TYR A 197 -14.55 5.70 -2.86
C TYR A 197 -14.90 5.93 -4.32
N GLN A 198 -15.93 6.74 -4.56
CA GLN A 198 -16.33 7.12 -5.90
C GLN A 198 -15.54 8.36 -6.36
N SER A 199 -14.98 8.31 -7.56
CA SER A 199 -14.30 9.42 -8.20
C SER A 199 -14.60 9.40 -9.69
N GLU A 200 -15.09 10.50 -10.25
CA GLU A 200 -15.39 10.63 -11.69
C GLU A 200 -16.36 9.56 -12.24
N GLY A 201 -17.24 9.04 -11.38
CA GLY A 201 -18.22 8.00 -11.73
C GLY A 201 -17.72 6.56 -11.56
N GLU A 202 -16.43 6.38 -11.31
CA GLU A 202 -15.80 5.07 -11.11
C GLU A 202 -15.51 4.80 -9.63
N VAL A 203 -15.51 3.51 -9.26
CA VAL A 203 -15.07 3.08 -7.94
C VAL A 203 -13.55 3.00 -7.95
N ARG A 204 -12.91 3.71 -7.03
CA ARG A 204 -11.47 3.68 -6.79
C ARG A 204 -11.17 3.05 -5.43
N ILE A 205 -9.99 2.46 -5.33
CA ILE A 205 -9.49 1.79 -4.13
C ILE A 205 -8.24 2.51 -3.61
N ARG A 206 -8.15 2.66 -2.29
CA ARG A 206 -6.91 3.02 -1.58
C ARG A 206 -6.25 1.73 -1.13
N LEU A 207 -5.32 1.21 -1.93
CA LEU A 207 -4.71 -0.11 -1.69
C LEU A 207 -4.05 -0.22 -0.32
N GLU A 208 -3.46 0.86 0.20
CA GLU A 208 -2.84 0.93 1.52
C GLU A 208 -3.78 0.51 2.68
N TYR A 209 -5.09 0.71 2.50
CA TYR A 209 -6.13 0.36 3.47
C TYR A 209 -6.97 -0.87 3.04
N ALA A 210 -6.62 -1.51 1.93
CA ALA A 210 -7.33 -2.67 1.43
C ALA A 210 -7.03 -3.90 2.28
N LYS A 211 -8.02 -4.79 2.38
CA LYS A 211 -7.84 -6.14 2.90
C LYS A 211 -7.54 -7.05 1.72
N LEU A 212 -6.29 -7.48 1.61
CA LEU A 212 -5.80 -8.29 0.52
C LEU A 212 -5.79 -9.77 0.88
N PHE A 213 -5.84 -10.61 -0.14
CA PHE A 213 -5.70 -12.06 -0.01
C PHE A 213 -5.15 -12.70 -1.27
N LEU A 214 -4.60 -13.91 -1.13
CA LEU A 214 -4.31 -14.78 -2.26
C LEU A 214 -5.57 -15.59 -2.61
N PRO A 215 -6.16 -15.42 -3.80
CA PRO A 215 -7.27 -16.25 -4.25
C PRO A 215 -6.89 -17.74 -4.26
N PRO A 216 -7.84 -18.67 -4.02
CA PRO A 216 -7.58 -20.10 -4.04
C PRO A 216 -6.98 -20.56 -5.37
N ASP A 217 -6.14 -21.60 -5.30
CA ASP A 217 -5.75 -22.35 -6.49
C ASP A 217 -6.98 -23.05 -7.10
N PHE A 218 -7.03 -23.12 -8.43
CA PHE A 218 -8.14 -23.69 -9.19
C PHE A 218 -8.34 -25.18 -8.90
N GLU A 219 -7.25 -25.94 -8.74
CA GLU A 219 -7.31 -27.39 -8.52
C GLU A 219 -7.27 -27.75 -7.03
N PHE A 220 -6.39 -27.10 -6.27
CA PHE A 220 -6.10 -27.46 -4.88
C PHE A 220 -6.77 -26.55 -3.84
N GLY A 221 -7.48 -25.51 -4.29
CA GLY A 221 -8.18 -24.58 -3.42
C GLY A 221 -7.24 -23.71 -2.57
N SER A 222 -7.67 -23.38 -1.36
CA SER A 222 -6.84 -22.65 -0.39
C SER A 222 -6.24 -23.60 0.64
N GLY A 223 -4.95 -23.45 0.94
CA GLY A 223 -4.33 -24.28 1.98
C GLY A 223 -2.83 -24.37 1.84
N GLU A 224 -2.24 -25.09 2.79
CA GLU A 224 -0.82 -25.43 2.77
C GLU A 224 -0.48 -26.33 1.57
N GLU A 225 -1.35 -27.29 1.24
CA GLU A 225 -1.17 -28.16 0.07
C GLU A 225 -1.10 -27.39 -1.25
N ALA A 226 -2.04 -26.45 -1.47
CA ALA A 226 -1.99 -25.55 -2.62
C ALA A 226 -0.73 -24.68 -2.58
N PHE A 227 -0.34 -24.17 -1.41
CA PHE A 227 0.85 -23.33 -1.27
C PHE A 227 2.16 -24.11 -1.48
N SER A 228 2.22 -25.41 -1.18
CA SER A 228 3.37 -26.26 -1.49
C SER A 228 3.69 -26.28 -2.98
N LEU A 229 2.70 -26.12 -3.86
CA LEU A 229 2.94 -25.94 -5.31
C LEU A 229 3.83 -24.74 -5.61
N LEU A 230 3.71 -23.68 -4.81
CA LEU A 230 4.53 -22.49 -4.94
C LEU A 230 5.90 -22.69 -4.32
N ILE A 231 6.04 -23.49 -3.25
CA ILE A 231 7.29 -23.77 -2.52
C ILE A 231 8.20 -24.75 -3.26
N ASP A 232 7.63 -25.77 -3.88
CA ASP A 232 8.39 -26.85 -4.53
C ASP A 232 8.68 -26.54 -6.01
N ARG A 233 8.21 -25.38 -6.50
CA ARG A 233 8.40 -24.93 -7.87
C ARG A 233 9.88 -24.64 -8.17
N GLU A 234 10.34 -25.14 -9.32
CA GLU A 234 11.60 -24.75 -9.95
C GLU A 234 11.44 -23.41 -10.69
N PHE A 235 12.44 -22.55 -10.56
CA PHE A 235 12.44 -21.23 -11.20
C PHE A 235 13.23 -21.25 -12.51
N THR A 236 12.68 -20.58 -13.50
CA THR A 236 13.00 -20.68 -14.93
C THR A 236 13.23 -19.31 -15.56
N ASP A 237 12.51 -18.28 -15.12
CA ASP A 237 12.53 -16.95 -15.71
C ASP A 237 13.68 -16.11 -15.14
N SER A 238 14.83 -16.23 -15.80
CA SER A 238 16.04 -15.47 -15.46
C SER A 238 15.80 -13.96 -15.42
N GLU A 239 14.99 -13.40 -16.33
CA GLU A 239 14.81 -11.96 -16.47
C GLU A 239 13.94 -11.41 -15.34
N ALA A 240 12.85 -12.10 -15.02
CA ALA A 240 11.96 -11.72 -13.92
C ALA A 240 12.69 -11.80 -12.57
N LEU A 241 13.45 -12.87 -12.32
CA LEU A 241 14.25 -13.01 -11.08
C LEU A 241 15.33 -11.93 -10.96
N SER A 242 16.03 -11.65 -12.06
CA SER A 242 17.05 -10.58 -12.11
C SER A 242 16.45 -9.22 -11.79
N THR A 243 15.27 -8.93 -12.36
CA THR A 243 14.55 -7.68 -12.14
C THR A 243 14.07 -7.55 -10.70
N LEU A 244 13.49 -8.62 -10.14
CA LEU A 244 13.03 -8.67 -8.75
C LEU A 244 14.19 -8.48 -7.77
N TRP A 245 15.32 -9.16 -8.00
CA TRP A 245 16.50 -8.99 -7.15
C TRP A 245 17.02 -7.56 -7.19
N LEU A 246 17.11 -6.94 -8.38
CA LEU A 246 17.52 -5.54 -8.51
C LEU A 246 16.53 -4.58 -7.83
N ASP A 247 15.22 -4.86 -7.87
CA ASP A 247 14.20 -4.06 -7.17
C ASP A 247 14.43 -4.12 -5.66
N TYR A 248 14.56 -5.33 -5.10
CA TYR A 248 14.85 -5.56 -3.69
C TYR A 248 16.17 -4.91 -3.25
N ALA A 249 17.26 -5.13 -4.00
CA ALA A 249 18.58 -4.60 -3.68
C ALA A 249 18.60 -3.06 -3.75
N CYS A 250 17.86 -2.46 -4.69
CA CYS A 250 17.71 -1.01 -4.78
C CYS A 250 16.96 -0.46 -3.56
N ASP A 251 15.89 -1.13 -3.11
CA ASP A 251 15.15 -0.80 -1.90
C ASP A 251 16.05 -0.82 -0.65
N ASP A 252 16.90 -1.84 -0.53
CA ASP A 252 17.85 -2.01 0.56
C ASP A 252 18.87 -0.85 0.61
N VAL A 253 19.50 -0.53 -0.52
CA VAL A 253 20.40 0.63 -0.60
C VAL A 253 19.66 1.95 -0.37
N THR A 254 18.40 2.05 -0.83
CA THR A 254 17.57 3.25 -0.64
C THR A 254 17.22 3.48 0.82
N ARG A 255 16.87 2.43 1.58
CA ARG A 255 16.66 2.55 3.04
C ARG A 255 17.89 3.15 3.69
N TYR A 256 19.06 2.60 3.38
CA TYR A 256 20.33 3.08 3.93
C TYR A 256 20.61 4.54 3.56
N LEU A 257 20.35 4.94 2.31
CA LEU A 257 20.44 6.34 1.86
C LEU A 257 19.53 7.26 2.68
N MET A 258 18.27 6.89 2.86
CA MET A 258 17.32 7.70 3.63
C MET A 258 17.79 7.86 5.08
N ASP A 259 18.26 6.78 5.72
CA ASP A 259 18.81 6.82 7.08
C ASP A 259 20.03 7.76 7.17
N GLN A 260 20.95 7.72 6.19
CA GLN A 260 22.09 8.63 6.15
C GLN A 260 21.67 10.09 5.93
N CYS A 261 20.68 10.33 5.07
CA CYS A 261 20.13 11.66 4.83
C CYS A 261 19.47 12.22 6.10
N GLU A 262 18.65 11.42 6.78
CA GLU A 262 18.00 11.79 8.04
C GLU A 262 19.03 12.13 9.13
N LEU A 263 20.06 11.28 9.29
CA LEU A 263 21.15 11.51 10.25
C LEU A 263 21.88 12.84 10.03
N HIS A 264 21.91 13.32 8.80
CA HIS A 264 22.53 14.58 8.41
C HIS A 264 21.54 15.73 8.16
N ASN A 265 20.26 15.55 8.54
CA ASN A 265 19.17 16.47 8.25
C ASN A 265 19.20 16.93 6.78
N GLN A 266 19.23 15.99 5.82
CA GLN A 266 19.15 16.29 4.39
C GLN A 266 17.78 15.84 3.87
N LEU A 267 17.04 16.75 3.24
CA LEU A 267 15.78 16.43 2.57
C LEU A 267 16.06 16.05 1.12
N VAL A 268 15.60 14.87 0.72
CA VAL A 268 15.67 14.38 -0.67
C VAL A 268 14.34 14.67 -1.36
N GLU A 269 14.36 15.58 -2.32
CA GLU A 269 13.18 15.92 -3.13
C GLU A 269 12.76 14.76 -4.05
N PRO A 270 11.46 14.59 -4.35
CA PRO A 270 10.96 13.47 -5.16
C PRO A 270 11.65 13.29 -6.52
N VAL A 271 11.96 14.40 -7.21
CA VAL A 271 12.65 14.35 -8.51
C VAL A 271 14.10 13.89 -8.38
N ALA A 272 14.78 14.25 -7.29
CA ALA A 272 16.13 13.78 -7.00
C ALA A 272 16.12 12.31 -6.58
N PHE A 273 15.12 11.90 -5.80
CA PHE A 273 14.93 10.53 -5.33
C PHE A 273 14.90 9.52 -6.49
N VAL A 274 14.07 9.76 -7.52
CA VAL A 274 14.00 8.87 -8.70
C VAL A 274 15.36 8.74 -9.39
N LYS A 275 16.06 9.87 -9.63
CA LYS A 275 17.39 9.86 -10.26
C LYS A 275 18.43 9.12 -9.43
N ILE A 276 18.33 9.20 -8.10
CA ILE A 276 19.22 8.46 -7.20
C ILE A 276 18.93 6.96 -7.30
N GLN A 277 17.66 6.54 -7.26
CA GLN A 277 17.27 5.14 -7.42
C GLN A 277 17.72 4.56 -8.76
N ASP A 278 17.55 5.29 -9.87
CA ASP A 278 18.04 4.85 -11.19
C ASP A 278 19.56 4.63 -11.19
N THR A 279 20.30 5.53 -10.53
CA THR A 279 21.77 5.44 -10.45
C THR A 279 22.21 4.29 -9.54
N ILE A 280 21.50 4.06 -8.42
CA ILE A 280 21.74 2.93 -7.53
C ILE A 280 21.48 1.62 -8.27
N ARG A 281 20.32 1.49 -8.92
CA ARG A 281 19.94 0.30 -9.70
C ARG A 281 20.96 -0.01 -10.79
N HIS A 282 21.48 1.03 -11.47
CA HIS A 282 22.54 0.85 -12.45
C HIS A 282 23.82 0.28 -11.81
N GLY A 283 24.28 0.84 -10.69
CA GLY A 283 25.45 0.33 -9.98
C GLY A 283 25.28 -1.10 -9.46
N LEU A 284 24.07 -1.47 -9.02
CA LEU A 284 23.74 -2.81 -8.54
C LEU A 284 23.76 -3.89 -9.63
N ARG A 285 23.90 -3.53 -10.92
CA ARG A 285 24.15 -4.54 -11.98
C ARG A 285 25.56 -5.12 -11.92
N THR A 286 26.48 -4.44 -11.26
CA THR A 286 27.89 -4.84 -11.19
C THR A 286 28.30 -5.09 -9.74
N TYR A 287 27.98 -4.14 -8.85
CA TYR A 287 28.45 -4.12 -7.48
C TYR A 287 27.42 -4.68 -6.50
N SER A 288 27.87 -5.07 -5.30
CA SER A 288 27.01 -5.59 -4.23
C SER A 288 26.30 -4.47 -3.45
N VAL A 289 25.23 -4.83 -2.74
CA VAL A 289 24.51 -3.91 -1.83
C VAL A 289 25.46 -3.27 -0.80
N SER A 290 26.35 -4.08 -0.22
CA SER A 290 27.34 -3.62 0.78
C SER A 290 28.38 -2.64 0.23
N GLN A 291 28.76 -2.76 -1.05
CA GLN A 291 29.62 -1.77 -1.73
C GLN A 291 28.85 -0.47 -2.00
N LEU A 292 27.58 -0.58 -2.41
CA LEU A 292 26.73 0.60 -2.64
C LEU A 292 26.45 1.38 -1.36
N TRP A 293 26.27 0.72 -0.20
CA TRP A 293 26.17 1.40 1.09
C TRP A 293 27.40 2.26 1.38
N PHE A 294 28.61 1.76 1.11
CA PHE A 294 29.83 2.55 1.27
C PHE A 294 29.83 3.81 0.39
N ILE A 295 29.45 3.68 -0.88
CA ILE A 295 29.32 4.83 -1.79
C ILE A 295 28.31 5.83 -1.23
N VAL A 296 27.12 5.36 -0.85
CA VAL A 296 26.04 6.17 -0.28
C VAL A 296 26.52 6.96 0.94
N TRP A 297 27.15 6.29 1.91
CA TRP A 297 27.71 6.97 3.08
C TRP A 297 28.67 8.09 2.68
N LYS A 298 29.60 7.80 1.76
CA LYS A 298 30.62 8.77 1.32
C LYS A 298 29.98 10.00 0.68
N VAL A 299 29.00 9.80 -0.22
CA VAL A 299 28.38 10.90 -0.96
C VAL A 299 27.40 11.71 -0.11
N VAL A 300 26.67 11.09 0.81
CA VAL A 300 25.75 11.80 1.70
C VAL A 300 26.53 12.65 2.70
N ARG A 301 27.63 12.12 3.26
CA ARG A 301 28.50 12.89 4.14
C ARG A 301 29.12 14.10 3.43
N ASP A 302 29.50 13.94 2.16
CA ASP A 302 30.02 15.05 1.35
C ASP A 302 28.93 16.07 1.00
N ALA A 303 27.70 15.63 0.69
CA ALA A 303 26.55 16.52 0.52
C ALA A 303 26.24 17.31 1.81
N ALA A 304 26.24 16.64 2.97
CA ALA A 304 26.07 17.28 4.27
C ALA A 304 27.17 18.31 4.54
N ALA A 305 28.44 18.03 4.20
CA ALA A 305 29.53 18.99 4.31
C ALA A 305 29.37 20.18 3.37
N LEU A 306 28.89 19.98 2.14
CA LEU A 306 28.57 21.07 1.21
C LEU A 306 27.43 21.96 1.72
N SER A 307 26.39 21.38 2.34
CA SER A 307 25.24 22.13 2.87
C SER A 307 25.62 23.15 3.95
N ARG A 308 26.78 22.96 4.60
CA ARG A 308 27.31 23.89 5.62
C ARG A 308 28.06 25.10 5.03
N ARG A 309 28.25 25.14 3.71
CA ARG A 309 28.96 26.25 3.04
C ARG A 309 28.00 27.40 2.74
N SER A 310 28.48 28.64 2.90
CA SER A 310 27.66 29.86 2.78
C SER A 310 26.96 30.06 1.44
N TYR A 311 27.43 29.42 0.37
CA TYR A 311 26.90 29.54 -1.00
C TYR A 311 26.07 28.32 -1.45
N TYR A 312 25.87 27.31 -0.59
CA TYR A 312 25.04 26.15 -0.88
C TYR A 312 23.78 26.15 -0.02
N SER A 313 22.62 25.98 -0.65
CA SER A 313 21.43 25.54 0.07
C SER A 313 21.52 24.03 0.32
N GLN A 314 20.81 23.57 1.34
CA GLN A 314 20.64 22.15 1.63
C GLN A 314 20.08 21.40 0.42
N GLU A 315 19.05 21.95 -0.24
CA GLU A 315 18.46 21.42 -1.47
C GLU A 315 19.51 21.24 -2.60
N ARG A 316 20.32 22.28 -2.85
CA ARG A 316 21.39 22.20 -3.87
C ARG A 316 22.46 21.18 -3.51
N ALA A 317 22.74 21.00 -2.21
CA ALA A 317 23.71 20.02 -1.75
C ALA A 317 23.18 18.58 -1.92
N THR A 318 21.93 18.30 -1.50
CA THR A 318 21.29 16.98 -1.67
C THR A 318 21.13 16.62 -3.15
N ALA A 319 20.81 17.58 -4.01
CA ALA A 319 20.70 17.35 -5.46
C ALA A 319 22.01 16.83 -6.10
N THR A 320 23.17 17.01 -5.45
CA THR A 320 24.45 16.48 -5.95
C THR A 320 24.65 14.98 -5.73
N ILE A 321 23.85 14.34 -4.87
CA ILE A 321 24.02 12.93 -4.47
C ILE A 321 24.03 12.01 -5.70
N ALA A 322 23.03 12.08 -6.57
CA ALA A 322 22.94 11.22 -7.75
C ALA A 322 24.19 11.31 -8.65
N THR A 323 24.62 12.54 -8.96
CA THR A 323 25.82 12.78 -9.79
C THR A 323 27.08 12.27 -9.11
N LYS A 324 27.18 12.38 -7.77
CA LYS A 324 28.34 11.88 -7.03
C LYS A 324 28.37 10.36 -6.95
N ILE A 325 27.23 9.70 -6.78
CA ILE A 325 27.15 8.22 -6.86
C ILE A 325 27.67 7.77 -8.22
N ARG A 326 27.15 8.34 -9.31
CA ARG A 326 27.58 8.04 -10.68
C ARG A 326 29.09 8.19 -10.85
N LYS A 327 29.67 9.31 -10.40
CA LYS A 327 31.12 9.53 -10.48
C LYS A 327 31.95 8.52 -9.68
N GLN A 328 31.42 8.03 -8.54
CA GLN A 328 32.10 6.97 -7.78
C GLN A 328 32.04 5.63 -8.51
N LEU A 329 30.91 5.31 -9.14
CA LEU A 329 30.78 4.11 -9.98
C LEU A 329 31.73 4.17 -11.19
N GLU A 330 31.73 5.28 -11.94
CA GLU A 330 32.64 5.49 -13.08
C GLU A 330 34.12 5.35 -12.69
N LEU A 331 34.50 5.84 -11.51
CA LEU A 331 35.87 5.70 -11.00
C LEU A 331 36.18 4.24 -10.63
N ALA A 332 35.23 3.53 -10.04
CA ALA A 332 35.40 2.13 -9.70
C ALA A 332 35.52 1.25 -10.96
N ASP A 333 34.74 1.53 -12.00
CA ASP A 333 34.81 0.83 -13.28
C ASP A 333 36.18 0.99 -13.96
N GLN A 334 36.79 2.17 -13.83
CA GLN A 334 38.14 2.44 -14.37
C GLN A 334 39.27 1.79 -13.57
N THR A 335 39.10 1.70 -12.25
CA THR A 335 40.16 1.24 -11.33
C THR A 335 40.05 -0.24 -10.99
N GLY A 336 38.90 -0.87 -11.25
CA GLY A 336 38.59 -2.25 -10.86
C GLY A 336 38.41 -2.43 -9.35
N GLU A 337 38.29 -1.34 -8.57
CA GLU A 337 38.32 -1.40 -7.11
C GLU A 337 37.18 -0.63 -6.44
N LEU A 338 36.19 -1.39 -5.97
CA LEU A 338 35.28 -1.00 -4.88
C LEU A 338 35.56 -1.92 -3.69
N ARG A 339 36.71 -1.74 -3.04
CA ARG A 339 37.18 -2.69 -2.01
C ARG A 339 36.43 -2.59 -0.69
N ASP A 340 35.89 -1.42 -0.36
CA ASP A 340 35.24 -1.19 0.92
C ASP A 340 33.81 -1.75 0.89
N THR A 341 33.57 -2.81 1.67
CA THR A 341 32.24 -3.37 1.92
C THR A 341 31.78 -2.97 3.31
N TRP A 342 30.52 -2.53 3.41
CA TRP A 342 29.91 -2.19 4.70
C TRP A 342 29.05 -3.33 5.20
N SER A 343 29.06 -3.54 6.52
CA SER A 343 28.12 -4.46 7.16
C SER A 343 26.78 -3.77 7.37
N ARG A 344 25.70 -4.54 7.33
CA ARG A 344 24.35 -4.03 7.55
C ARG A 344 24.26 -3.28 8.90
N PRO A 345 23.78 -2.03 8.92
CA PRO A 345 23.55 -1.31 10.17
C PRO A 345 22.50 -2.03 11.04
N GLN A 346 22.67 -2.01 12.37
CA GLN A 346 21.78 -2.74 13.30
C GLN A 346 20.26 -2.47 13.16
N PRO A 347 19.77 -1.24 12.90
CA PRO A 347 18.32 -1.04 12.74
C PRO A 347 17.80 -1.44 11.36
N HIS A 348 18.68 -1.74 10.41
CA HIS A 348 18.32 -2.06 9.05
C HIS A 348 17.96 -3.55 8.95
N ILE A 349 16.70 -3.86 8.64
CA ILE A 349 16.27 -5.24 8.40
C ILE A 349 16.79 -5.75 7.06
N VAL A 350 16.91 -7.07 6.90
CA VAL A 350 17.08 -7.72 5.58
C VAL A 350 15.74 -7.72 4.83
N GLY A 351 14.66 -7.96 5.55
CA GLY A 351 13.34 -8.18 4.98
C GLY A 351 13.17 -9.61 4.47
N THR A 352 11.92 -10.09 4.48
CA THR A 352 11.61 -11.49 4.16
C THR A 352 11.96 -11.86 2.73
N LEU A 353 11.87 -10.91 1.78
CA LEU A 353 12.28 -11.13 0.40
C LEU A 353 13.79 -11.40 0.27
N GLY A 354 14.62 -10.66 1.00
CA GLY A 354 16.06 -10.91 1.06
C GLY A 354 16.41 -12.25 1.70
N MET A 355 15.67 -12.64 2.75
CA MET A 355 15.83 -13.96 3.37
C MET A 355 15.52 -15.09 2.39
N VAL A 356 14.46 -14.96 1.59
CA VAL A 356 14.10 -15.94 0.55
C VAL A 356 15.18 -16.01 -0.54
N PHE A 357 15.72 -14.87 -0.99
CA PHE A 357 16.84 -14.86 -1.94
C PHE A 357 18.07 -15.59 -1.39
N ASN A 358 18.39 -15.38 -0.12
CA ASN A 358 19.49 -16.09 0.54
C ASN A 358 19.22 -17.59 0.68
N GLU A 359 18.01 -17.96 1.10
CA GLU A 359 17.63 -19.37 1.32
C GLU A 359 17.67 -20.18 0.01
N LEU A 360 17.10 -19.62 -1.07
CA LEU A 360 16.96 -20.33 -2.33
C LEU A 360 18.22 -20.28 -3.21
N PHE A 361 18.96 -19.17 -3.15
CA PHE A 361 20.05 -18.93 -4.09
C PHE A 361 21.39 -18.57 -3.43
N GLY A 362 21.46 -18.50 -2.10
CA GLY A 362 22.67 -18.08 -1.38
C GLY A 362 23.08 -16.63 -1.65
N ILE A 363 22.12 -15.76 -2.03
CA ILE A 363 22.35 -14.35 -2.31
C ILE A 363 22.23 -13.54 -1.02
N ASP A 364 23.27 -12.79 -0.66
CA ASP A 364 23.30 -11.87 0.48
C ASP A 364 23.72 -10.45 0.05
N GLU A 365 23.88 -9.52 0.99
CA GLU A 365 24.32 -8.15 0.67
C GLU A 365 25.77 -8.04 0.14
N ARG A 366 26.55 -9.13 0.18
CA ARG A 366 27.93 -9.19 -0.30
C ARG A 366 28.03 -9.81 -1.68
N SER A 367 27.02 -10.55 -2.13
CA SER A 367 26.92 -11.02 -3.51
C SER A 367 26.97 -9.85 -4.49
N SER A 368 27.91 -9.88 -5.44
CA SER A 368 28.02 -8.83 -6.46
C SER A 368 26.89 -8.97 -7.48
N GLY A 369 26.37 -7.85 -7.98
CA GLY A 369 25.31 -7.87 -8.96
C GLY A 369 25.67 -8.63 -10.23
N GLU A 370 26.91 -8.51 -10.69
CA GLU A 370 27.38 -9.26 -11.85
C GLU A 370 27.27 -10.78 -11.62
N SER A 371 27.64 -11.26 -10.43
CA SER A 371 27.57 -12.69 -10.09
C SER A 371 26.12 -13.17 -9.97
N VAL A 372 25.24 -12.36 -9.36
CA VAL A 372 23.82 -12.71 -9.21
C VAL A 372 23.13 -12.76 -10.57
N LEU A 373 23.32 -11.74 -11.41
CA LEU A 373 22.74 -11.70 -12.76
C LEU A 373 23.29 -12.82 -13.64
N TYR A 374 24.58 -13.13 -13.53
CA TYR A 374 25.17 -14.26 -14.23
C TYR A 374 24.57 -15.59 -13.78
N MET A 375 24.38 -15.79 -12.47
CA MET A 375 23.78 -16.99 -11.92
C MET A 375 22.36 -17.22 -12.46
N PHE A 376 21.49 -16.21 -12.45
CA PHE A 376 20.15 -16.33 -13.04
C PHE A 376 20.21 -16.60 -14.55
N ALA A 377 21.13 -15.94 -15.28
CA ALA A 377 21.31 -16.18 -16.71
C ALA A 377 21.83 -17.59 -17.04
N GLN A 378 22.52 -18.26 -16.11
CA GLN A 378 22.92 -19.67 -16.27
C GLN A 378 21.74 -20.61 -16.02
N MET A 379 20.87 -20.31 -15.05
CA MET A 379 19.67 -21.10 -14.79
C MET A 379 18.75 -21.14 -16.02
N GLY A 380 18.49 -20.00 -16.65
CA GLY A 380 17.67 -19.96 -17.87
C GLY A 380 18.27 -20.78 -19.02
N ARG A 381 19.61 -20.70 -19.20
CA ARG A 381 20.32 -21.42 -20.28
C ARG A 381 20.36 -22.93 -20.10
N GLN A 382 20.50 -23.43 -18.87
CA GLN A 382 20.47 -24.87 -18.59
C GLN A 382 19.12 -25.49 -18.96
N GLN A 383 18.05 -24.70 -18.90
CA GLN A 383 16.71 -25.16 -19.21
C GLN A 383 16.37 -25.09 -20.70
N GLU A 384 16.81 -24.05 -21.41
CA GLU A 384 16.74 -23.99 -22.88
C GLU A 384 17.47 -25.19 -23.51
N GLY A 385 18.69 -25.49 -23.05
CA GLY A 385 19.45 -26.66 -23.53
C GLY A 385 18.75 -28.00 -23.23
N ASN A 386 18.09 -28.13 -22.07
CA ASN A 386 17.31 -29.33 -21.76
C ASN A 386 16.03 -29.44 -22.61
N SER A 387 15.35 -28.32 -22.89
CA SER A 387 14.17 -28.27 -23.76
C SER A 387 14.53 -28.66 -25.20
N ASP A 388 15.63 -28.12 -25.72
CA ASP A 388 16.13 -28.43 -27.07
C ASP A 388 16.53 -29.91 -27.21
N ILE A 389 17.19 -30.48 -26.19
CA ILE A 389 17.52 -31.92 -26.17
C ILE A 389 16.25 -32.77 -26.10
N HIS A 390 15.25 -32.35 -25.32
CA HIS A 390 13.97 -33.06 -25.23
C HIS A 390 13.19 -33.03 -26.55
N GLU A 391 13.19 -31.90 -27.25
CA GLU A 391 12.59 -31.77 -28.58
C GLU A 391 13.33 -32.60 -29.62
N LEU A 392 14.67 -32.59 -29.60
CA LEU A 392 15.50 -33.45 -30.46
C LEU A 392 15.25 -34.93 -30.19
N ALA A 393 15.16 -35.33 -28.92
CA ALA A 393 14.86 -36.71 -28.54
C ALA A 393 13.44 -37.12 -28.95
N ALA A 394 12.45 -36.24 -28.78
CA ALA A 394 11.07 -36.49 -29.18
C ALA A 394 10.91 -36.61 -30.71
N ALA A 395 11.61 -35.75 -31.47
CA ALA A 395 11.65 -35.84 -32.93
C ALA A 395 12.33 -37.14 -33.38
N PHE A 396 13.50 -37.46 -32.83
CA PHE A 396 14.20 -38.71 -33.11
C PHE A 396 13.33 -39.94 -32.84
N MET A 397 12.66 -40.00 -31.69
CA MET A 397 11.79 -41.14 -31.33
C MET A 397 10.56 -41.25 -32.24
N ARG A 398 9.94 -40.12 -32.61
CA ARG A 398 8.77 -40.10 -33.50
C ARG A 398 9.13 -40.64 -34.88
N ASP A 399 10.17 -40.09 -35.49
CA ASP A 399 10.55 -40.49 -36.84
C ASP A 399 11.07 -41.94 -36.89
N THR A 400 11.79 -42.36 -35.84
CA THR A 400 12.27 -43.74 -35.70
C THR A 400 11.12 -44.75 -35.64
N MET A 401 10.00 -44.37 -35.00
CA MET A 401 8.79 -45.18 -34.92
C MET A 401 7.99 -45.17 -36.22
N ASP A 402 7.92 -44.03 -36.92
CA ASP A 402 7.18 -43.89 -38.18
C ASP A 402 7.81 -44.70 -39.34
N LYS A 403 9.13 -44.96 -39.28
CA LYS A 403 9.86 -45.69 -40.34
C LYS A 403 10.07 -47.18 -40.08
N ASP A 404 9.43 -47.74 -39.04
CA ASP A 404 9.42 -49.17 -38.70
C ASP A 404 10.83 -49.82 -38.62
N THR A 405 11.84 -49.01 -38.26
CA THR A 405 13.25 -49.43 -38.10
C THR A 405 13.84 -49.06 -36.72
N PRO A 406 13.12 -49.26 -35.61
CA PRO A 406 13.51 -48.74 -34.30
C PRO A 406 14.82 -49.31 -33.77
N LEU A 407 15.11 -50.57 -34.08
CA LEU A 407 16.32 -51.23 -33.61
C LEU A 407 17.59 -50.62 -34.24
N GLN A 408 17.56 -50.32 -35.54
CA GLN A 408 18.72 -49.81 -36.27
C GLN A 408 19.05 -48.35 -35.89
N ALA A 409 18.04 -47.52 -35.68
CA ALA A 409 18.22 -46.15 -35.23
C ALA A 409 18.80 -46.09 -33.80
N LEU A 410 18.32 -46.96 -32.89
CA LEU A 410 18.83 -47.05 -31.52
C LEU A 410 20.26 -47.61 -31.48
N GLU A 411 20.59 -48.58 -32.33
CA GLU A 411 21.95 -49.11 -32.47
C GLU A 411 22.92 -48.04 -32.99
N ALA A 412 22.51 -47.26 -34.00
CA ALA A 412 23.32 -46.16 -34.54
C ALA A 412 23.55 -45.06 -33.50
N PHE A 413 22.50 -44.67 -32.76
CA PHE A 413 22.61 -43.74 -31.65
C PHE A 413 23.57 -44.26 -30.56
N ALA A 414 23.43 -45.52 -30.16
CA ALA A 414 24.31 -46.14 -29.16
C ALA A 414 25.77 -46.25 -29.60
N GLU A 415 26.04 -46.39 -30.91
CA GLU A 415 27.39 -46.37 -31.46
C GLU A 415 27.99 -44.95 -31.44
N LEU A 416 27.18 -43.92 -31.69
CA LEU A 416 27.60 -42.52 -31.59
C LEU A 416 27.98 -42.13 -30.16
N ILE A 417 27.20 -42.56 -29.17
CA ILE A 417 27.56 -42.41 -27.75
C ILE A 417 28.87 -43.14 -27.43
N ARG A 418 29.01 -44.39 -27.89
CA ARG A 418 30.24 -45.19 -27.67
C ARG A 418 31.48 -44.61 -28.35
N SER A 419 31.32 -43.85 -29.43
CA SER A 419 32.40 -43.12 -30.08
C SER A 419 32.76 -41.78 -29.42
N GLY A 420 32.10 -41.44 -28.31
CA GLY A 420 32.47 -40.32 -27.45
C GLY A 420 31.64 -39.04 -27.65
N LEU A 421 30.55 -39.10 -28.43
CA LEU A 421 29.62 -37.97 -28.54
C LEU A 421 28.77 -37.84 -27.26
N THR A 422 28.42 -36.59 -26.93
CA THR A 422 27.40 -36.31 -25.91
C THR A 422 26.03 -36.79 -26.39
N THR A 423 25.07 -36.96 -25.48
CA THR A 423 23.68 -37.35 -25.83
C THR A 423 23.07 -36.46 -26.90
N GLU A 424 23.22 -35.15 -26.75
CA GLU A 424 22.78 -34.15 -27.73
C GLU A 424 23.50 -34.32 -29.08
N GLY A 425 24.84 -34.42 -29.06
CA GLY A 425 25.63 -34.60 -30.28
C GLY A 425 25.28 -35.89 -31.01
N ALA A 426 25.02 -36.98 -30.28
CA ALA A 426 24.60 -38.25 -30.86
C ALA A 426 23.17 -38.19 -31.43
N LEU A 427 22.23 -37.46 -30.81
CA LEU A 427 20.89 -37.24 -31.36
C LEU A 427 20.95 -36.43 -32.66
N VAL A 428 21.68 -35.33 -32.67
CA VAL A 428 21.86 -34.47 -33.86
C VAL A 428 22.53 -35.25 -34.98
N GLU A 429 23.62 -35.96 -34.69
CA GLU A 429 24.37 -36.74 -35.67
C GLU A 429 23.57 -37.95 -36.17
N ALA A 430 22.75 -38.60 -35.33
CA ALA A 430 21.90 -39.71 -35.74
C ALA A 430 20.81 -39.26 -36.74
N VAL A 431 20.22 -38.09 -36.50
CA VAL A 431 19.25 -37.45 -37.40
C VAL A 431 19.93 -36.99 -38.70
N GLN A 432 21.15 -36.44 -38.63
CA GLN A 432 21.88 -35.93 -39.80
C GLN A 432 22.54 -37.01 -40.68
N ARG A 433 23.00 -38.13 -40.11
CA ARG A 433 23.69 -39.20 -40.86
C ARG A 433 22.76 -40.12 -41.64
N ASN A 434 21.49 -40.17 -41.26
CA ASN A 434 20.51 -41.03 -41.94
C ASN A 434 19.33 -40.21 -42.49
N PRO A 435 19.55 -39.20 -43.34
CA PRO A 435 18.46 -38.37 -43.85
C PRO A 435 17.41 -39.21 -44.60
N GLU A 436 17.77 -40.39 -45.13
CA GLU A 436 16.82 -41.32 -45.77
C GLU A 436 15.91 -42.05 -44.77
N LEU A 437 16.35 -42.22 -43.52
CA LEU A 437 15.52 -42.65 -42.39
C LEU A 437 14.71 -41.50 -41.78
N PHE A 438 14.86 -40.24 -42.25
CA PHE A 438 14.19 -39.07 -41.65
C PHE A 438 13.57 -38.05 -42.66
N ALA A 439 13.67 -38.27 -43.98
CA ALA A 439 12.99 -37.50 -45.02
C ALA A 439 11.67 -38.15 -45.45
N ASN A 440 10.62 -37.34 -45.66
CA ASN A 440 9.26 -37.75 -46.07
C ASN A 440 9.22 -38.77 -47.21
#